data_AF-A0A4Q5QTH7-F1
#
_entry.id   AF-A0A4Q5QTH7-F1
#
_cell.length_a   1.000
_cell.length_b   1.000
_cell.length_c   1.000
_cell.angle_alpha   90.00
_cell.angle_beta   90.00
_cell.angle_gamma   90.00
#
_symmetry.space_group_name_H-M   'P 1'
#
loop_
_entity.id
_entity.type
_entity.pdbx_description
1 polymer ?
#
loop_
_entity_poly.entity_id
_entity_poly.type
_entity_poly.pdbx_seq_one_letter_code
_entity_poly.pdbx_strand_id
1 'polypeptide(L)'
;MTEHNIRNFAINFGPQHPAAHGVLRLVLELDGEIVERVDPHIGLLHRGTEKLIEHKTYLQATPYFDRLDYVSPMNQEHAFCLGIEKLLGLQVPRRAQLIRVLFCEIGRILSHLLNVTTQAMDVGALTPPLWGFEEREKLMIFYERASGARLHANYFRPGGVHQDLPPALIDDIEAFIDPFLQVVDDLDNLVMGNRIFKQRNVDIGIVTVDEAMAWGFSGVMVRGSGIPWDLRKSQPYECYEEMEFDIPVGKNGDTYDRQVIRMEEMRESVKIMRQCCVKLREPAG
;
A
#
# COMPACT_ATOMS: atom_id res chain seq x y z
N MET A 1 36.26 -38.53 16.37
CA MET A 1 36.19 -37.48 15.34
C MET A 1 35.78 -36.23 16.05
N THR A 2 36.64 -35.22 16.10
CA THR A 2 36.36 -33.92 16.71
C THR A 2 35.25 -33.26 15.92
N GLU A 3 34.08 -33.04 16.53
CA GLU A 3 33.07 -32.11 16.02
C GLU A 3 33.73 -30.75 15.84
N HIS A 4 34.06 -30.39 14.60
CA HIS A 4 34.32 -29.00 14.28
C HIS A 4 33.00 -28.27 14.49
N ASN A 5 32.87 -27.53 15.59
CA ASN A 5 31.80 -26.56 15.78
C ASN A 5 31.72 -25.71 14.52
N ILE A 6 30.66 -25.92 13.73
CA ILE A 6 30.36 -25.15 12.54
C ILE A 6 30.21 -23.70 13.03
N ARG A 7 31.09 -22.83 12.56
CA ARG A 7 31.15 -21.45 13.03
C ARG A 7 30.14 -20.67 12.21
N ASN A 8 28.98 -20.38 12.79
CA ASN A 8 27.95 -19.56 12.16
C ASN A 8 28.57 -18.24 11.67
N PHE A 9 28.39 -17.93 10.38
CA PHE A 9 28.91 -16.72 9.77
C PHE A 9 27.91 -15.60 9.98
N ALA A 10 28.32 -14.56 10.70
CA ALA A 10 27.53 -13.35 10.87
C ALA A 10 27.79 -12.38 9.69
N ILE A 11 26.75 -12.06 8.92
CA ILE A 11 26.79 -11.07 7.85
C ILE A 11 25.90 -9.89 8.22
N ASN A 12 26.41 -8.68 7.99
CA ASN A 12 25.66 -7.45 8.17
C ASN A 12 25.17 -6.96 6.80
N PHE A 13 23.86 -7.01 6.58
CA PHE A 13 23.22 -6.51 5.38
C PHE A 13 22.68 -5.11 5.64
N GLY A 14 23.20 -4.11 4.93
CA GLY A 14 22.85 -2.70 5.10
C GLY A 14 23.81 -1.90 6.02
N PRO A 15 23.48 -0.65 6.37
CA PRO A 15 22.21 0.04 6.13
C PRO A 15 22.02 0.55 4.69
N GLN A 16 23.10 0.62 3.91
CA GLN A 16 23.07 1.04 2.51
C GLN A 16 23.18 -0.18 1.60
N HIS A 17 22.05 -0.66 1.09
CA HIS A 17 21.99 -1.73 0.11
C HIS A 17 20.76 -1.53 -0.80
N PRO A 18 20.84 -1.76 -2.13
CA PRO A 18 19.72 -1.54 -3.04
C PRO A 18 18.41 -2.23 -2.62
N ALA A 19 18.49 -3.50 -2.22
CA ALA A 19 17.33 -4.29 -1.77
C ALA A 19 16.83 -3.95 -0.35
N ALA A 20 17.41 -2.97 0.35
CA ALA A 20 16.94 -2.53 1.66
C ALA A 20 15.79 -1.50 1.58
N HIS A 21 15.56 -0.91 0.40
CA HIS A 21 14.48 0.07 0.12
C HIS A 21 14.30 1.13 1.21
N GLY A 22 15.39 1.84 1.52
CA GLY A 22 15.44 2.83 2.59
C GLY A 22 16.65 2.59 3.48
N VAL A 23 16.43 2.54 4.79
CA VAL A 23 17.49 2.32 5.79
C VAL A 23 17.13 1.14 6.68
N LEU A 24 17.65 -0.04 6.32
CA LEU A 24 17.45 -1.27 7.07
C LEU A 24 18.78 -1.96 7.28
N ARG A 25 19.05 -2.36 8.51
CA ARG A 25 20.22 -3.16 8.87
C ARG A 25 19.74 -4.53 9.35
N LEU A 26 20.15 -5.60 8.68
CA LEU A 26 19.87 -6.98 9.09
C LEU A 26 21.18 -7.65 9.50
N VAL A 27 21.24 -8.13 10.74
CA VAL A 27 22.32 -9.00 11.19
C VAL A 27 21.87 -10.44 10.98
N LEU A 28 22.47 -11.11 10.00
CA LEU A 28 22.15 -12.47 9.60
C LEU A 28 23.19 -13.44 10.15
N GLU A 29 22.73 -14.51 10.78
CA GLU A 29 23.57 -15.66 11.15
C GLU A 29 23.26 -16.80 10.17
N LEU A 30 24.29 -17.19 9.42
CA LEU A 30 24.17 -18.15 8.33
C LEU A 30 24.94 -19.44 8.65
N ASP A 31 24.33 -20.57 8.32
CA ASP A 31 25.00 -21.86 8.13
C ASP A 31 25.05 -22.16 6.63
N GLY A 32 26.19 -21.86 6.00
CA GLY A 32 26.33 -21.89 4.55
C GLY A 32 25.39 -20.90 3.85
N GLU A 33 24.36 -21.42 3.17
CA GLU A 33 23.33 -20.63 2.48
C GLU A 33 22.02 -20.53 3.28
N ILE A 34 21.89 -21.26 4.39
CA ILE A 34 20.68 -21.30 5.22
C ILE A 34 20.76 -20.18 6.27
N VAL A 35 19.69 -19.39 6.37
CA VAL A 35 19.55 -18.36 7.41
C VAL A 35 19.02 -19.03 8.69
N GLU A 36 19.84 -19.10 9.73
CA GLU A 36 19.42 -19.63 11.04
C GLU A 36 18.75 -18.55 11.90
N ARG A 37 19.29 -17.32 11.87
CA ARG A 37 18.76 -16.19 12.63
C ARG A 37 18.87 -14.90 11.84
N VAL A 38 17.84 -14.07 11.96
CA VAL A 38 17.83 -12.69 11.49
C VAL A 38 17.48 -11.76 12.65
N ASP A 39 18.32 -10.76 12.87
CA ASP A 39 18.06 -9.68 13.82
C ASP A 39 17.93 -8.33 13.06
N PRO A 40 16.70 -7.87 12.81
CA PRO A 40 16.46 -6.62 12.09
C PRO A 40 16.63 -5.39 13.01
N HIS A 41 17.70 -4.65 12.78
CA HIS A 41 17.99 -3.39 13.48
C HIS A 41 17.25 -2.24 12.79
N ILE A 42 16.11 -1.86 13.37
CA ILE A 42 15.29 -0.73 12.94
C ILE A 42 15.59 0.54 13.75
N GLY A 43 14.94 1.66 13.40
CA GLY A 43 15.06 2.93 14.14
C GLY A 43 16.03 3.94 13.52
N LEU A 44 16.72 3.60 12.43
CA LEU A 44 17.57 4.53 11.68
C LEU A 44 16.79 5.71 11.08
N LEU A 45 15.48 5.53 10.84
CA LEU A 45 14.55 6.58 10.42
C LEU A 45 13.59 7.02 11.54
N HIS A 46 13.88 6.67 12.80
CA HIS A 46 13.07 7.14 13.93
C HIS A 46 13.31 8.65 14.13
N ARG A 47 12.23 9.43 14.05
CA ARG A 47 12.26 10.90 14.12
C ARG A 47 11.53 11.48 15.34
N GLY A 48 11.08 10.63 16.28
CA GLY A 48 10.28 11.07 17.42
C GLY A 48 8.95 11.73 17.02
N THR A 49 8.33 11.27 15.93
CA THR A 49 7.13 11.90 15.35
C THR A 49 5.99 12.00 16.36
N GLU A 50 5.72 10.94 17.13
CA GLU A 50 4.70 10.94 18.19
C GLU A 50 4.94 12.04 19.22
N LYS A 51 6.21 12.26 19.61
CA LYS A 51 6.59 13.28 20.59
C LYS A 51 6.40 14.69 20.03
N LEU A 52 6.68 14.88 18.75
CA LEU A 52 6.44 16.16 18.08
C LEU A 52 4.95 16.48 18.01
N ILE A 53 4.10 15.47 17.75
CA ILE A 53 2.64 15.63 17.68
C ILE A 53 2.06 16.13 19.00
N GLU A 54 2.58 15.70 20.16
CA GLU A 54 2.14 16.20 21.48
C GLU A 54 2.29 17.73 21.63
N HIS A 55 3.23 18.34 20.92
CA HIS A 55 3.49 19.77 20.95
C HIS A 55 2.78 20.54 19.82
N LYS A 56 1.90 19.90 19.06
CA LYS A 56 1.19 20.48 17.91
C LYS A 56 -0.32 20.33 18.07
N THR A 57 -1.06 21.24 17.45
CA THR A 57 -2.52 21.09 17.35
C THR A 57 -2.87 19.99 16.34
N TYR A 58 -4.10 19.46 16.39
CA TYR A 58 -4.55 18.41 15.46
C TYR A 58 -4.33 18.78 13.97
N LEU A 59 -4.63 20.03 13.58
CA LEU A 59 -4.44 20.49 12.19
C LEU A 59 -2.96 20.61 11.81
N GLN A 60 -2.10 20.99 12.76
CA GLN A 60 -0.65 21.03 12.56
C GLN A 60 -0.02 19.63 12.60
N ALA A 61 -0.71 18.65 13.20
CA ALA A 61 -0.27 17.27 13.31
C ALA A 61 -0.56 16.46 12.03
N THR A 62 -1.61 16.78 11.27
CA THR A 62 -1.98 16.06 10.03
C THR A 62 -0.79 15.77 9.09
N PRO A 63 0.09 16.74 8.75
CA PRO A 63 1.19 16.52 7.80
C PRO A 63 2.29 15.56 8.29
N TYR A 64 2.28 15.16 9.57
CA TYR A 64 3.18 14.13 10.04
C TYR A 64 2.77 12.75 9.54
N PHE A 65 1.47 12.52 9.33
CA PHE A 65 0.91 11.25 8.85
C PHE A 65 1.25 10.99 7.38
N ASP A 66 1.23 12.02 6.52
CA ASP A 66 1.67 11.96 5.11
C ASP A 66 3.13 11.49 4.96
N ARG A 67 3.92 11.59 6.03
CA ARG A 67 5.36 11.31 6.06
C ARG A 67 5.72 10.03 6.80
N LEU A 68 4.74 9.30 7.34
CA LEU A 68 4.96 8.00 7.97
C LEU A 68 5.09 6.93 6.88
N ASP A 69 3.97 6.64 6.21
CA ASP A 69 4.00 5.92 4.94
C ASP A 69 3.98 6.94 3.80
N TYR A 70 5.16 7.21 3.25
CA TYR A 70 5.36 8.17 2.18
C TYR A 70 4.85 7.70 0.82
N VAL A 71 4.37 6.45 0.71
CA VAL A 71 3.86 5.88 -0.54
C VAL A 71 2.35 6.10 -0.68
N SER A 72 1.63 6.04 0.44
CA SER A 72 0.17 6.27 0.50
C SER A 72 -0.22 7.40 1.46
N PRO A 73 0.24 8.64 1.21
CA PRO A 73 0.12 9.74 2.18
C PRO A 73 -1.34 10.10 2.51
N MET A 74 -2.22 10.17 1.51
CA MET A 74 -3.64 10.48 1.74
C MET A 74 -4.36 9.40 2.56
N ASN A 75 -3.98 8.12 2.42
CA ASN A 75 -4.55 7.04 3.23
C ASN A 75 -4.16 7.19 4.72
N GLN A 76 -2.94 7.68 5.00
CA GLN A 76 -2.50 7.97 6.36
C GLN A 76 -3.18 9.21 6.94
N GLU A 77 -3.34 10.27 6.14
CA GLU A 77 -4.15 11.43 6.50
C GLU A 77 -5.58 11.02 6.85
N HIS A 78 -6.17 10.11 6.07
CA HIS A 78 -7.53 9.64 6.23
C HIS A 78 -7.72 8.94 7.58
N ALA A 79 -6.83 8.01 7.92
CA ALA A 79 -6.90 7.30 9.20
C ALA A 79 -6.87 8.26 10.40
N PHE A 80 -6.03 9.30 10.34
CA PHE A 80 -5.97 10.32 11.39
C PHE A 80 -7.22 11.20 11.44
N CYS A 81 -7.73 11.64 10.29
CA CYS A 81 -8.95 12.43 10.20
C CYS A 81 -10.17 11.67 10.72
N LEU A 82 -10.33 10.39 10.34
CA LEU A 82 -11.40 9.52 10.84
C LEU A 82 -11.35 9.37 12.36
N GLY A 83 -10.15 9.24 12.93
CA GLY A 83 -9.97 9.20 14.39
C GLY A 83 -10.49 10.47 15.08
N ILE A 84 -10.15 11.65 14.55
CA ILE A 84 -10.60 12.94 15.07
C ILE A 84 -12.12 13.12 14.90
N GLU A 85 -12.65 12.77 13.73
CA GLU A 85 -14.08 12.87 13.42
C GLU A 85 -14.92 11.98 14.32
N LYS A 86 -14.45 10.76 14.61
CA LYS A 86 -15.08 9.84 15.56
C LYS A 86 -15.05 10.37 16.99
N LEU A 87 -13.95 11.00 17.41
CA LEU A 87 -13.85 11.64 18.74
C LEU A 87 -14.79 12.84 18.88
N LEU A 88 -14.99 13.60 17.81
CA LEU A 88 -15.87 14.78 17.79
C LEU A 88 -17.34 14.46 17.47
N GLY A 89 -17.64 13.24 17.03
CA GLY A 89 -18.98 12.84 16.58
C GLY A 89 -19.44 13.58 15.32
N LEU A 90 -18.51 13.97 14.44
CA LEU A 90 -18.81 14.73 13.22
C LEU A 90 -19.23 13.80 12.08
N GLN A 91 -20.25 14.21 11.33
CA GLN A 91 -20.62 13.57 10.07
C GLN A 91 -20.06 14.37 8.89
N VAL A 92 -19.26 13.71 8.07
CA VAL A 92 -18.63 14.30 6.89
C VAL A 92 -19.63 14.34 5.73
N PRO A 93 -19.68 15.42 4.92
CA PRO A 93 -20.58 15.49 3.77
C PRO A 93 -20.32 14.38 2.75
N ARG A 94 -21.39 13.81 2.15
CA ARG A 94 -21.31 12.67 1.21
C ARG A 94 -20.28 12.87 0.09
N ARG A 95 -20.29 14.06 -0.53
CA ARG A 95 -19.31 14.41 -1.58
C ARG A 95 -17.86 14.30 -1.10
N ALA A 96 -17.58 14.76 0.12
CA ALA A 96 -16.24 14.64 0.70
C ALA A 96 -15.87 13.18 1.01
N GLN A 97 -16.84 12.34 1.40
CA GLN A 97 -16.62 10.90 1.58
C GLN A 97 -16.25 10.22 0.26
N LEU A 98 -16.96 10.53 -0.82
CA LEU A 98 -16.67 10.00 -2.17
C LEU A 98 -15.29 10.42 -2.68
N ILE A 99 -14.93 11.69 -2.49
CA ILE A 99 -13.58 12.18 -2.84
C ILE A 99 -12.52 11.43 -2.03
N ARG A 100 -12.74 11.22 -0.72
CA ARG A 100 -11.79 10.49 0.12
C ARG A 100 -11.62 9.04 -0.34
N VAL A 101 -12.70 8.33 -0.62
CA VAL A 101 -12.65 6.95 -1.13
C VAL A 101 -11.92 6.89 -2.47
N LEU A 102 -12.24 7.80 -3.40
CA LEU A 102 -11.57 7.89 -4.70
C LEU A 102 -10.05 8.02 -4.56
N PHE A 103 -9.59 8.98 -3.74
CA PHE A 103 -8.16 9.22 -3.54
C PHE A 103 -7.48 8.14 -2.69
N CYS A 104 -8.20 7.48 -1.77
CA CYS A 104 -7.68 6.32 -1.04
C CYS A 104 -7.45 5.11 -1.95
N GLU A 105 -8.28 4.90 -2.96
CA GLU A 105 -8.08 3.84 -3.96
C GLU A 105 -6.97 4.21 -4.97
N ILE A 106 -6.82 5.49 -5.34
CA ILE A 106 -5.62 5.96 -6.05
C ILE A 106 -4.35 5.71 -5.22
N GLY A 107 -4.38 6.03 -3.92
CA GLY A 107 -3.28 5.76 -2.99
C GLY A 107 -2.97 4.27 -2.84
N ARG A 108 -3.99 3.41 -2.89
CA ARG A 108 -3.83 1.95 -2.93
C ARG A 108 -3.10 1.51 -4.19
N ILE A 109 -3.51 2.00 -5.36
CA ILE A 109 -2.84 1.70 -6.64
C ILE A 109 -1.38 2.19 -6.61
N LEU A 110 -1.12 3.42 -6.13
CA LEU A 110 0.24 3.95 -5.98
C LEU A 110 1.14 3.06 -5.13
N SER A 111 0.57 2.50 -4.05
CA SER A 111 1.26 1.59 -3.12
C SER A 111 1.53 0.22 -3.73
N HIS A 112 0.52 -0.38 -4.37
CA HIS A 112 0.66 -1.68 -5.02
C HIS A 112 1.59 -1.63 -6.23
N LEU A 113 1.51 -0.59 -7.07
CA LEU A 113 2.44 -0.41 -8.18
C LEU A 113 3.87 -0.33 -7.69
N LEU A 114 4.13 0.43 -6.63
CA LEU A 114 5.48 0.48 -6.06
C LEU A 114 5.90 -0.91 -5.57
N ASN A 115 5.08 -1.58 -4.75
CA ASN A 115 5.43 -2.86 -4.16
C ASN A 115 5.68 -3.97 -5.21
N VAL A 116 4.76 -4.17 -6.15
CA VAL A 116 4.84 -5.23 -7.17
C VAL A 116 6.05 -5.01 -8.05
N THR A 117 6.27 -3.77 -8.50
CA THR A 117 7.37 -3.47 -9.43
C THR A 117 8.73 -3.48 -8.76
N THR A 118 8.86 -2.97 -7.53
CA THR A 118 10.14 -3.02 -6.80
C THR A 118 10.47 -4.43 -6.34
N GLN A 119 9.48 -5.25 -5.95
CA GLN A 119 9.73 -6.67 -5.68
C GLN A 119 10.22 -7.39 -6.94
N ALA A 120 9.62 -7.12 -8.10
CA ALA A 120 10.10 -7.66 -9.36
C ALA A 120 11.56 -7.23 -9.64
N MET A 121 11.90 -5.97 -9.37
CA MET A 121 13.27 -5.44 -9.48
C MET A 121 14.26 -6.16 -8.57
N ASP A 122 13.91 -6.40 -7.31
CA ASP A 122 14.78 -7.09 -6.35
C ASP A 122 15.01 -8.55 -6.73
N VAL A 123 14.03 -9.19 -7.37
CA VAL A 123 14.19 -10.54 -7.94
C VAL A 123 15.04 -10.52 -9.22
N GLY A 124 15.10 -9.38 -9.93
CA GLY A 124 15.98 -9.13 -11.07
C GLY A 124 15.30 -8.59 -12.34
N ALA A 125 13.98 -8.34 -12.32
CA ALA A 125 13.24 -7.81 -13.46
C ALA A 125 13.26 -6.28 -13.47
N LEU A 126 13.97 -5.68 -14.44
CA LEU A 126 14.20 -4.23 -14.48
C LEU A 126 13.14 -3.44 -15.26
N THR A 127 12.36 -4.09 -16.12
CA THR A 127 11.31 -3.45 -16.94
C THR A 127 10.07 -3.03 -16.14
N PRO A 128 9.52 -3.86 -15.21
CA PRO A 128 8.29 -3.52 -14.49
C PRO A 128 8.32 -2.18 -13.74
N PRO A 129 9.41 -1.79 -13.05
CA PRO A 129 9.51 -0.47 -12.43
C PRO A 129 9.30 0.69 -13.39
N LEU A 130 9.84 0.61 -14.61
CA LEU A 130 9.74 1.68 -15.59
C LEU A 130 8.29 1.87 -16.05
N TRP A 131 7.58 0.78 -16.33
CA TRP A 131 6.17 0.81 -16.73
C TRP A 131 5.27 1.27 -15.58
N GLY A 132 5.46 0.71 -14.38
CA GLY A 132 4.65 1.09 -13.23
C GLY A 132 4.91 2.54 -12.78
N PHE A 133 6.12 3.06 -12.93
CA PHE A 133 6.43 4.43 -12.50
C PHE A 133 5.85 5.47 -13.46
N GLU A 134 5.66 5.15 -14.75
CA GLU A 134 4.89 5.99 -15.67
C GLU A 134 3.45 6.16 -15.17
N GLU A 135 2.78 5.06 -14.80
CA GLU A 135 1.42 5.11 -14.27
C GLU A 135 1.36 5.84 -12.92
N ARG A 136 2.37 5.64 -12.05
CA ARG A 136 2.48 6.41 -10.80
C ARG A 136 2.63 7.91 -11.06
N GLU A 137 3.34 8.32 -12.11
CA GLU A 137 3.46 9.73 -12.49
C GLU A 137 2.11 10.33 -12.86
N LYS A 138 1.31 9.62 -13.67
CA LYS A 138 -0.06 10.03 -14.05
C LYS A 138 -0.94 10.22 -12.80
N LEU A 139 -0.87 9.28 -11.86
CA LEU A 139 -1.60 9.39 -10.59
C LEU A 139 -1.11 10.55 -9.70
N MET A 140 0.20 10.85 -9.70
CA MET A 140 0.76 11.99 -8.98
C MET A 140 0.34 13.34 -9.58
N ILE A 141 0.06 13.41 -10.89
CA ILE A 141 -0.54 14.60 -11.52
C ILE A 141 -1.95 14.85 -10.97
N PHE A 142 -2.73 13.79 -10.66
CA PHE A 142 -4.02 13.96 -10.00
C PHE A 142 -3.88 14.51 -8.58
N TYR A 143 -2.86 14.07 -7.84
CA TYR A 143 -2.52 14.64 -6.52
C TYR A 143 -2.17 16.12 -6.63
N GLU A 144 -1.34 16.48 -7.60
CA GLU A 144 -0.94 17.87 -7.85
C GLU A 144 -2.15 18.76 -8.18
N ARG A 145 -3.07 18.27 -9.03
CA ARG A 145 -4.26 19.04 -9.41
C ARG A 145 -5.28 19.18 -8.29
N ALA A 146 -5.35 18.22 -7.37
CA ALA A 146 -6.26 18.28 -6.23
C ALA A 146 -5.71 19.10 -5.05
N SER A 147 -4.40 19.03 -4.78
CA SER A 147 -3.79 19.56 -3.56
C SER A 147 -2.71 20.63 -3.78
N GLY A 148 -2.19 20.75 -5.01
CA GLY A 148 -1.01 21.54 -5.33
C GLY A 148 0.33 20.85 -5.06
N ALA A 149 0.32 19.63 -4.50
CA ALA A 149 1.52 18.85 -4.22
C ALA A 149 1.42 17.44 -4.79
N ARG A 150 2.56 16.90 -5.24
CA ARG A 150 2.62 15.58 -5.92
C ARG A 150 2.65 14.37 -4.98
N LEU A 151 3.07 14.56 -3.73
CA LEU A 151 3.22 13.48 -2.75
C LEU A 151 2.56 13.86 -1.42
N HIS A 152 3.15 14.78 -0.67
CA HIS A 152 2.60 15.25 0.60
C HIS A 152 1.49 16.27 0.35
N ALA A 153 0.26 15.77 0.23
CA ALA A 153 -0.89 16.54 -0.21
C ALA A 153 -1.54 17.35 0.92
N ASN A 154 -1.56 16.83 2.16
CA ASN A 154 -2.21 17.47 3.30
C ASN A 154 -3.64 17.94 2.95
N TYR A 155 -4.33 17.10 2.20
CA TYR A 155 -5.56 17.40 1.48
C TYR A 155 -6.78 16.96 2.29
N PHE A 156 -6.69 15.81 2.97
CA PHE A 156 -7.72 15.40 3.90
C PHE A 156 -7.55 16.16 5.21
N ARG A 157 -8.65 16.73 5.68
CA ARG A 157 -8.69 17.50 6.92
C ARG A 157 -9.82 16.96 7.79
N PRO A 158 -9.71 17.06 9.13
CA PRO A 158 -10.84 16.75 9.99
C PRO A 158 -12.07 17.58 9.57
N GLY A 159 -13.16 16.89 9.22
CA GLY A 159 -14.40 17.49 8.69
C GLY A 159 -14.62 17.29 7.18
N GLY A 160 -13.66 16.70 6.44
CA GLY A 160 -13.82 16.36 5.02
C GLY A 160 -12.56 16.54 4.19
N VAL A 161 -12.64 17.36 3.15
CA VAL A 161 -11.54 17.67 2.23
C VAL A 161 -11.25 19.16 2.26
N HIS A 162 -9.99 19.55 2.03
CA HIS A 162 -9.59 20.95 2.09
C HIS A 162 -10.21 21.81 0.97
N GLN A 163 -10.25 21.28 -0.24
CA GLN A 163 -10.77 21.94 -1.45
C GLN A 163 -11.52 20.93 -2.31
N ASP A 164 -12.56 21.36 -3.03
CA ASP A 164 -13.32 20.47 -3.93
C ASP A 164 -12.53 20.18 -5.22
N LEU A 165 -12.86 19.09 -5.91
CA LEU A 165 -12.22 18.69 -7.15
C LEU A 165 -12.72 19.54 -8.32
N PRO A 166 -11.82 20.00 -9.21
CA PRO A 166 -12.21 20.56 -10.50
C PRO A 166 -12.98 19.50 -11.32
N PRO A 167 -14.11 19.84 -11.98
CA PRO A 167 -14.87 18.86 -12.78
C PRO A 167 -14.03 18.13 -13.83
N ALA A 168 -13.12 18.87 -14.50
CA ALA A 168 -12.21 18.29 -15.49
C ALA A 168 -11.29 17.19 -14.90
N LEU A 169 -10.97 17.26 -13.61
CA LEU A 169 -10.15 16.23 -12.97
C LEU A 169 -10.89 14.90 -12.87
N ILE A 170 -12.21 14.91 -12.70
CA ILE A 170 -13.03 13.69 -12.67
C ILE A 170 -13.00 13.01 -14.04
N ASP A 171 -13.10 13.81 -15.12
CA ASP A 171 -13.03 13.32 -16.50
C ASP A 171 -11.66 12.69 -16.79
N ASP A 172 -10.58 13.33 -16.34
CA ASP A 172 -9.22 12.83 -16.53
C ASP A 172 -8.93 11.55 -15.72
N ILE A 173 -9.48 11.44 -14.51
CA ILE A 173 -9.40 10.21 -13.70
C ILE A 173 -10.18 9.08 -14.37
N GLU A 174 -11.37 9.35 -14.92
CA GLU A 174 -12.14 8.35 -15.66
C GLU A 174 -11.40 7.88 -16.92
N ALA A 175 -10.77 8.80 -17.66
CA ALA A 175 -9.98 8.48 -18.84
C ALA A 175 -8.73 7.63 -18.55
N PHE A 176 -8.23 7.65 -17.30
CA PHE A 176 -7.09 6.84 -16.87
C PHE A 176 -7.45 5.36 -16.63
N ILE A 177 -8.72 5.05 -16.30
CA ILE A 177 -9.17 3.73 -15.84
C ILE A 177 -8.90 2.63 -16.88
N ASP A 178 -9.39 2.80 -18.13
CA ASP A 178 -9.28 1.76 -19.15
C ASP A 178 -7.81 1.52 -19.61
N PRO A 179 -7.02 2.57 -19.91
CA PRO A 179 -5.59 2.38 -20.23
C PRO A 179 -4.80 1.74 -19.08
N PHE A 180 -5.11 2.10 -17.84
CA PHE A 180 -4.39 1.53 -16.69
C PHE A 180 -4.63 0.03 -16.53
N LEU A 181 -5.86 -0.45 -16.77
CA LEU A 181 -6.15 -1.89 -16.73
C LEU A 181 -5.30 -2.67 -17.74
N GLN A 182 -5.08 -2.12 -18.93
CA GLN A 182 -4.20 -2.71 -19.92
C GLN A 182 -2.75 -2.83 -19.40
N VAL A 183 -2.25 -1.80 -18.72
CA VAL A 183 -0.90 -1.86 -18.12
C VAL A 183 -0.83 -2.91 -17.02
N VAL A 184 -1.88 -3.08 -16.21
CA VAL A 184 -1.95 -4.14 -15.21
C VAL A 184 -1.93 -5.52 -15.87
N ASP A 185 -2.64 -5.71 -16.99
CA ASP A 185 -2.62 -6.96 -17.77
C ASP A 185 -1.24 -7.24 -18.38
N ASP A 186 -0.57 -6.21 -18.90
CA ASP A 186 0.79 -6.33 -19.44
C ASP A 186 1.80 -6.70 -18.35
N LEU A 187 1.68 -6.10 -17.15
CA LEU A 187 2.50 -6.45 -15.98
C LEU A 187 2.23 -7.88 -15.49
N ASP A 188 0.97 -8.31 -15.46
CA ASP A 188 0.57 -9.66 -15.07
C ASP A 188 1.16 -10.72 -16.02
N ASN A 189 1.01 -10.48 -17.33
CA ASN A 189 1.58 -11.33 -18.38
C ASN A 189 3.12 -11.42 -18.29
N LEU A 190 3.79 -10.29 -18.05
CA LEU A 190 5.25 -10.23 -17.99
C LEU A 190 5.82 -10.90 -16.74
N VAL A 191 5.19 -10.69 -15.57
CA VAL A 191 5.77 -11.04 -14.27
C VAL A 191 5.08 -12.25 -13.65
N MET A 192 3.76 -12.22 -13.47
CA MET A 192 3.05 -13.26 -12.71
C MET A 192 2.98 -14.59 -13.46
N GLY A 193 2.86 -14.55 -14.79
CA GLY A 193 2.91 -15.74 -15.65
C GLY A 193 4.31 -16.36 -15.78
N ASN A 194 5.36 -15.62 -15.40
CA ASN A 194 6.74 -16.00 -15.67
C ASN A 194 7.21 -17.16 -14.77
N ARG A 195 7.78 -18.20 -15.39
CA ARG A 195 8.33 -19.37 -14.69
C ARG A 195 9.42 -19.00 -13.67
N ILE A 196 10.34 -18.09 -14.02
CA ILE A 196 11.43 -17.67 -13.14
C ILE A 196 10.87 -16.95 -11.92
N PHE A 197 9.90 -16.06 -12.14
CA PHE A 197 9.26 -15.33 -11.04
C PHE A 197 8.53 -16.27 -10.09
N LYS A 198 7.78 -17.25 -10.62
CA LYS A 198 7.13 -18.30 -9.81
C LYS A 198 8.15 -19.11 -9.01
N GLN A 199 9.23 -19.58 -9.64
CA GLN A 199 10.29 -20.33 -8.97
C GLN A 199 10.96 -19.56 -7.81
N ARG A 200 10.90 -18.22 -7.81
CA ARG A 200 11.50 -17.36 -6.79
C ARG A 200 10.51 -16.84 -5.74
N ASN A 201 9.22 -17.18 -5.83
CA ASN A 201 8.20 -16.65 -4.91
C ASN A 201 7.21 -17.72 -4.40
N VAL A 202 6.99 -18.78 -5.18
CA VAL A 202 6.17 -19.92 -4.75
C VAL A 202 6.92 -20.70 -3.68
N ASP A 203 6.21 -21.12 -2.64
CA ASP A 203 6.75 -21.82 -1.47
C ASP A 203 7.78 -21.03 -0.64
N ILE A 204 7.88 -19.70 -0.84
CA ILE A 204 8.79 -18.83 -0.08
C ILE A 204 8.01 -17.95 0.89
N GLY A 205 8.45 -17.92 2.15
CA GLY A 205 7.84 -17.10 3.20
C GLY A 205 6.40 -17.52 3.50
N ILE A 206 6.18 -18.82 3.61
CA ILE A 206 4.88 -19.40 3.95
C ILE A 206 4.51 -18.95 5.37
N VAL A 207 3.30 -18.42 5.52
CA VAL A 207 2.74 -18.03 6.82
C VAL A 207 1.41 -18.75 7.00
N THR A 208 1.30 -19.54 8.06
CA THR A 208 0.06 -20.22 8.42
C THR A 208 -0.97 -19.26 9.03
N VAL A 209 -2.25 -19.66 9.03
CA VAL A 209 -3.34 -18.91 9.68
C VAL A 209 -3.04 -18.63 11.15
N ASP A 210 -2.54 -19.64 11.88
CA ASP A 210 -2.26 -19.52 13.31
C ASP A 210 -1.10 -18.56 13.58
N GLU A 211 -0.02 -18.61 12.78
CA GLU A 211 1.10 -17.67 12.88
C GLU A 211 0.67 -16.24 12.55
N ALA A 212 -0.12 -16.05 11.49
CA ALA A 212 -0.62 -14.73 11.11
C ALA A 212 -1.42 -14.08 12.24
N MET A 213 -2.23 -14.86 12.95
CA MET A 213 -3.00 -14.39 14.10
C MET A 213 -2.12 -14.16 15.33
N ALA A 214 -1.19 -15.09 15.64
CA ALA A 214 -0.32 -14.99 16.79
C ALA A 214 0.65 -13.80 16.71
N TRP A 215 1.12 -13.45 15.51
CA TRP A 215 2.06 -12.35 15.28
C TRP A 215 1.38 -11.02 14.92
N GLY A 216 0.03 -10.98 14.90
CA GLY A 216 -0.73 -9.75 14.67
C GLY A 216 -0.58 -9.19 13.25
N PHE A 217 -0.49 -10.06 12.23
CA PHE A 217 -0.46 -9.63 10.84
C PHE A 217 -1.80 -9.02 10.40
N SER A 218 -1.77 -8.24 9.32
CA SER A 218 -2.98 -7.62 8.75
C SER A 218 -2.89 -7.46 7.22
N GLY A 219 -4.01 -7.08 6.60
CA GLY A 219 -4.09 -6.79 5.17
C GLY A 219 -3.73 -7.98 4.29
N VAL A 220 -2.88 -7.75 3.29
CA VAL A 220 -2.45 -8.75 2.30
C VAL A 220 -1.76 -9.96 2.95
N MET A 221 -1.09 -9.80 4.10
CA MET A 221 -0.45 -10.93 4.79
C MET A 221 -1.49 -11.94 5.29
N VAL A 222 -2.55 -11.44 5.95
CA VAL A 222 -3.66 -12.25 6.49
C VAL A 222 -4.49 -12.87 5.38
N ARG A 223 -4.78 -12.09 4.32
CA ARG A 223 -5.50 -12.60 3.13
C ARG A 223 -4.68 -13.63 2.36
N GLY A 224 -3.36 -13.45 2.27
CA GLY A 224 -2.45 -14.41 1.64
C GLY A 224 -2.49 -15.78 2.32
N SER A 225 -2.56 -15.80 3.65
CA SER A 225 -2.68 -17.02 4.46
C SER A 225 -4.08 -17.66 4.45
N GLY A 226 -5.05 -17.10 3.72
CA GLY A 226 -6.38 -17.69 3.54
C GLY A 226 -7.49 -17.14 4.42
N ILE A 227 -7.23 -16.08 5.22
CA ILE A 227 -8.25 -15.47 6.08
C ILE A 227 -8.97 -14.35 5.30
N PRO A 228 -10.29 -14.45 5.04
CA PRO A 228 -11.05 -13.45 4.28
C PRO A 228 -11.37 -12.20 5.14
N TRP A 229 -10.34 -11.43 5.50
CA TRP A 229 -10.47 -10.25 6.35
C TRP A 229 -10.09 -8.95 5.61
N ASP A 230 -11.02 -8.01 5.55
CA ASP A 230 -10.81 -6.64 5.08
C ASP A 230 -11.70 -5.68 5.86
N LEU A 231 -11.12 -4.56 6.30
CA LEU A 231 -11.84 -3.55 7.09
C LEU A 231 -12.95 -2.88 6.29
N ARG A 232 -12.78 -2.69 4.98
CA ARG A 232 -13.76 -1.99 4.13
C ARG A 232 -15.08 -2.76 3.98
N LYS A 233 -15.08 -4.07 4.20
CA LYS A 233 -16.30 -4.91 4.24
C LYS A 233 -16.73 -5.26 5.67
N SER A 234 -15.77 -5.59 6.54
CA SER A 234 -16.09 -6.10 7.89
C SER A 234 -16.51 -4.99 8.86
N GLN A 235 -15.91 -3.80 8.70
CA GLN A 235 -16.17 -2.61 9.51
C GLN A 235 -16.16 -1.39 8.59
N PRO A 236 -17.14 -1.28 7.68
CA PRO A 236 -17.14 -0.25 6.65
C PRO A 236 -17.09 1.15 7.27
N TYR A 237 -16.35 2.02 6.61
CA TYR A 237 -16.19 3.43 6.93
C TYR A 237 -16.44 4.27 5.66
N GLU A 238 -16.72 5.57 5.83
CA GLU A 238 -17.12 6.45 4.72
C GLU A 238 -18.26 5.83 3.89
N CYS A 239 -18.12 5.78 2.57
CA CYS A 239 -19.11 5.24 1.64
C CYS A 239 -18.70 3.87 1.04
N TYR A 240 -17.75 3.13 1.63
CA TYR A 240 -17.33 1.82 1.13
C TYR A 240 -18.46 0.78 1.12
N GLU A 241 -19.47 0.93 1.98
CA GLU A 241 -20.67 0.06 2.01
C GLU A 241 -21.51 0.17 0.73
N GLU A 242 -21.47 1.32 0.05
CA GLU A 242 -22.17 1.53 -1.22
C GLU A 242 -21.40 1.02 -2.44
N MET A 243 -20.17 0.54 -2.26
CA MET A 243 -19.27 0.15 -3.34
C MET A 243 -19.28 -1.36 -3.56
N GLU A 244 -19.43 -1.75 -4.83
CA GLU A 244 -19.39 -3.15 -5.23
C GLU A 244 -17.98 -3.55 -5.67
N PHE A 245 -17.32 -4.37 -4.84
CA PHE A 245 -15.98 -4.89 -5.08
C PHE A 245 -15.80 -6.22 -4.33
N ASP A 246 -14.87 -7.03 -4.83
CA ASP A 246 -14.50 -8.33 -4.27
C ASP A 246 -13.18 -8.24 -3.49
N ILE A 247 -12.95 -9.21 -2.61
CA ILE A 247 -11.72 -9.29 -1.81
C ILE A 247 -10.94 -10.53 -2.26
N PRO A 248 -9.76 -10.36 -2.89
CA PRO A 248 -8.92 -11.50 -3.24
C PRO A 248 -8.32 -12.14 -1.98
N VAL A 249 -8.36 -13.48 -1.93
CA VAL A 249 -7.85 -14.29 -0.82
C VAL A 249 -6.93 -15.37 -1.38
N GLY A 250 -5.76 -15.52 -0.76
CA GLY A 250 -4.75 -16.51 -1.12
C GLY A 250 -5.11 -17.89 -0.58
N LYS A 251 -4.34 -18.90 -0.96
CA LYS A 251 -4.60 -20.31 -0.58
C LYS A 251 -3.43 -20.92 0.20
N ASN A 252 -2.20 -20.54 -0.15
CA ASN A 252 -0.98 -21.21 0.29
C ASN A 252 -0.23 -20.40 1.35
N GLY A 253 -0.47 -19.09 1.48
CA GLY A 253 0.24 -18.24 2.43
C GLY A 253 1.66 -17.86 2.01
N ASP A 254 2.04 -18.10 0.75
CA ASP A 254 3.37 -17.81 0.22
C ASP A 254 3.48 -16.39 -0.35
N THR A 255 4.68 -16.05 -0.83
CA THR A 255 4.95 -14.72 -1.39
C THR A 255 4.26 -14.51 -2.73
N TYR A 256 4.04 -15.57 -3.50
CA TYR A 256 3.36 -15.50 -4.79
C TYR A 256 1.88 -15.13 -4.64
N ASP A 257 1.15 -15.79 -3.75
CA ASP A 257 -0.26 -15.47 -3.46
C ASP A 257 -0.42 -14.01 -3.01
N ARG A 258 0.51 -13.51 -2.18
CA ARG A 258 0.52 -12.10 -1.77
C ARG A 258 0.75 -11.13 -2.92
N GLN A 259 1.48 -11.53 -3.96
CA GLN A 259 1.68 -10.70 -5.15
C GLN A 259 0.44 -10.72 -6.06
N VAL A 260 -0.18 -11.89 -6.24
CA VAL A 260 -1.44 -12.02 -6.98
C VAL A 260 -2.55 -11.20 -6.32
N ILE A 261 -2.68 -11.25 -4.99
CA ILE A 261 -3.65 -10.42 -4.25
C ILE A 261 -3.47 -8.93 -4.56
N ARG A 262 -2.23 -8.42 -4.64
CA ARG A 262 -1.99 -7.01 -4.95
C ARG A 262 -2.36 -6.65 -6.39
N MET A 263 -2.12 -7.56 -7.34
CA MET A 263 -2.55 -7.38 -8.72
C MET A 263 -4.08 -7.30 -8.81
N GLU A 264 -4.78 -8.22 -8.15
CA GLU A 264 -6.26 -8.21 -8.10
C GLU A 264 -6.82 -7.02 -7.33
N GLU A 265 -6.18 -6.60 -6.22
CA GLU A 265 -6.58 -5.39 -5.49
C GLU A 265 -6.46 -4.12 -6.35
N MET A 266 -5.49 -4.04 -7.27
CA MET A 266 -5.44 -2.92 -8.23
C MET A 266 -6.64 -2.92 -9.17
N ARG A 267 -7.10 -4.10 -9.63
CA ARG A 267 -8.31 -4.21 -10.48
C ARG A 267 -9.57 -3.80 -9.74
N GLU A 268 -9.70 -4.25 -8.50
CA GLU A 268 -10.84 -3.88 -7.65
C GLU A 268 -10.81 -2.40 -7.25
N SER A 269 -9.63 -1.81 -7.01
CA SER A 269 -9.51 -0.36 -6.83
C SER A 269 -10.02 0.42 -8.03
N VAL A 270 -9.68 0.00 -9.25
CA VAL A 270 -10.15 0.64 -10.49
C VAL A 270 -11.68 0.53 -10.63
N LYS A 271 -12.26 -0.62 -10.24
CA LYS A 271 -13.72 -0.81 -10.19
C LYS A 271 -14.39 0.16 -9.21
N ILE A 272 -13.79 0.38 -8.04
CA ILE A 272 -14.27 1.36 -7.04
C ILE A 272 -14.11 2.79 -7.57
N MET A 273 -12.98 3.12 -8.20
CA MET A 273 -12.75 4.45 -8.79
C MET A 273 -13.81 4.79 -9.84
N ARG A 274 -14.16 3.84 -10.72
CA ARG A 274 -15.22 4.03 -11.72
C ARG A 274 -16.57 4.34 -11.05
N GLN A 275 -16.93 3.59 -10.01
CA GLN A 275 -18.16 3.83 -9.25
C GLN A 275 -18.16 5.20 -8.55
N CYS A 276 -17.02 5.61 -8.00
CA CYS A 276 -16.87 6.93 -7.39
C CYS A 276 -17.05 8.05 -8.42
N CYS A 277 -16.45 7.95 -9.61
CA CYS A 277 -16.62 8.97 -10.66
C CYS A 277 -18.07 9.11 -11.13
N VAL A 278 -18.80 7.99 -11.25
CA VAL A 278 -20.24 8.00 -11.61
C VAL A 278 -21.05 8.69 -10.51
N LYS A 279 -20.87 8.27 -9.24
CA LYS A 279 -21.58 8.83 -8.09
C LYS A 279 -21.30 10.33 -7.93
N LEU A 280 -20.04 10.76 -8.08
CA LEU A 280 -19.63 12.18 -7.98
C LEU A 280 -20.30 13.12 -9.01
N ARG A 281 -20.91 12.57 -10.06
CA ARG A 281 -21.67 13.33 -11.08
C ARG A 281 -23.16 13.37 -10.79
N GLU A 282 -23.65 12.56 -9.84
CA GLU A 282 -25.05 12.58 -9.42
C GLU A 282 -25.37 13.84 -8.59
N PRO A 283 -26.61 14.34 -8.64
CA PRO A 283 -27.01 15.53 -7.87
C PRO A 283 -26.89 15.36 -6.34
N ALA A 284 -26.77 14.13 -5.86
CA ALA A 284 -26.58 13.81 -4.44
C ALA A 284 -25.12 13.92 -3.97
N GLY A 285 -24.17 14.17 -4.89
CA GLY A 285 -22.78 14.48 -4.57
C GLY A 285 -21.78 13.64 -5.32
#